data_AF-A0A348YC30-F1
#
_entry.id   AF-A0A348YC30-F1
#
_cell.length_a   1.000
_cell.length_b   1.000
_cell.length_c   1.000
_cell.angle_alpha   90.00
_cell.angle_beta   90.00
_cell.angle_gamma   90.00
#
_symmetry.space_group_name_H-M   'P 1'
#
loop_
_entity.id
_entity.type
_entity.pdbx_description
1 polymer ?
#
loop_
_entity_poly.entity_id
_entity_poly.type
_entity_poly.pdbx_seq_one_letter_code
_entity_poly.pdbx_strand_id
1 'polypeptide(L)'
;VKDEDMSEDDFLGGELNFGLGCNGRVHVLFERLATAIPLLDLIRQVRDTQQPVTIATLIRSDSPKIKVPEMKVGTRIYLDEYLKPESLADVYLKRNMASNSNTVIDDVLLNAIEKLSKHKFHKKNAEYIKLTGELELQATGDRQHETEWLLQRICPQNRLLICGAGNDVIPLVTMAKLQDWHVTVIDSRPQYATRLRFSQADSVLCLALDDSETLLKLSTGAAVAVMSHSLTQDRARLAVLLEHSAHYHYLGQLGPRYRTERLIREISETSANPHILADGIRKLHYPIGYKLGGEGPEALALSIMAQMSAVIHGHAPQTILPNSQYNLQTSVQSDVNNYKNDYAHD
;
A
#
# COMPACT_ATOMS: atom_id res chain seq x y z
N VAL A 1 -29.87 10.71 -6.66
CA VAL A 1 -31.00 11.47 -7.22
C VAL A 1 -31.30 10.94 -8.60
N LYS A 2 -32.23 9.98 -8.63
CA LYS A 2 -33.12 9.60 -9.71
C LYS A 2 -34.14 8.71 -9.00
N ASP A 3 -35.26 9.34 -8.68
CA ASP A 3 -36.41 8.70 -8.03
C ASP A 3 -37.16 7.95 -9.12
N GLU A 4 -37.28 6.63 -8.96
CA GLU A 4 -38.22 5.80 -9.71
C GLU A 4 -39.22 5.24 -8.69
N ASP A 5 -40.49 5.26 -9.11
CA ASP A 5 -41.70 5.18 -8.31
C ASP A 5 -41.76 3.97 -7.36
N MET A 6 -42.01 4.24 -6.07
CA MET A 6 -42.38 3.21 -5.10
C MET A 6 -43.89 2.92 -5.19
N SER A 7 -44.25 1.66 -5.45
CA SER A 7 -45.63 1.18 -5.40
C SER A 7 -46.14 1.07 -3.95
N GLU A 8 -47.42 1.38 -3.73
CA GLU A 8 -48.09 1.41 -2.41
C GLU A 8 -48.19 0.05 -1.68
N ASP A 9 -47.70 -1.05 -2.26
CA ASP A 9 -47.75 -2.39 -1.64
C ASP A 9 -46.61 -2.68 -0.65
N ASP A 10 -45.62 -1.81 -0.51
CA ASP A 10 -44.50 -1.97 0.45
C ASP A 10 -44.87 -1.62 1.92
N PHE A 11 -46.14 -1.28 2.20
CA PHE A 11 -46.58 -0.79 3.51
C PHE A 11 -46.97 -1.86 4.54
N LEU A 12 -46.91 -3.15 4.21
CA LEU A 12 -47.32 -4.25 5.11
C LEU A 12 -46.20 -5.26 5.37
N GLY A 13 -45.10 -4.76 5.93
CA GLY A 13 -43.97 -5.57 6.38
C GLY A 13 -43.03 -4.78 7.26
N GLY A 14 -43.57 -4.14 8.30
CA GLY A 14 -42.82 -3.37 9.29
C GLY A 14 -41.89 -4.25 10.12
N GLU A 15 -40.80 -4.73 9.51
CA GLU A 15 -39.59 -5.07 10.24
C GLU A 15 -38.81 -3.77 10.47
N LEU A 16 -38.41 -3.58 11.73
CA LEU A 16 -37.58 -2.50 12.23
C LEU A 16 -36.23 -2.46 11.49
N ASN A 17 -36.20 -1.84 10.30
CA ASN A 17 -34.97 -1.58 9.57
C ASN A 17 -34.24 -0.39 10.19
N PHE A 18 -33.52 -0.62 11.30
CA PHE A 18 -32.45 0.25 11.75
C PHE A 18 -31.24 0.07 10.81
N GLY A 19 -31.30 0.71 9.63
CA GLY A 19 -30.17 0.74 8.69
C GLY A 19 -29.00 1.55 9.26
N LEU A 20 -27.77 1.04 9.11
CA LEU A 20 -26.53 1.70 9.55
C LEU A 20 -26.16 2.97 8.73
N GLY A 21 -27.10 3.57 7.99
CA GLY A 21 -26.90 4.77 7.17
C GLY A 21 -26.01 4.60 5.94
N CYS A 22 -25.30 3.48 5.80
CA CYS A 22 -24.59 3.10 4.59
C CYS A 22 -25.46 2.12 3.79
N ASN A 23 -25.86 2.46 2.56
CA ASN A 23 -26.54 1.56 1.61
C ASN A 23 -25.60 0.44 1.12
N GLY A 24 -25.08 -0.39 2.03
CA GLY A 24 -24.11 -1.43 1.75
C GLY A 24 -24.51 -2.75 2.39
N ARG A 25 -24.27 -3.85 1.67
CA ARG A 25 -24.39 -5.21 2.20
C ARG A 25 -23.03 -5.65 2.74
N VAL A 26 -23.00 -6.11 3.99
CA VAL A 26 -21.80 -6.69 4.62
C VAL A 26 -21.92 -8.20 4.63
N HIS A 27 -20.90 -8.88 4.11
CA HIS A 27 -20.76 -10.33 4.22
C HIS A 27 -19.76 -10.64 5.33
N VAL A 28 -20.19 -11.41 6.35
CA VAL A 28 -19.35 -11.78 7.49
C VAL A 28 -19.12 -13.30 7.46
N LEU A 29 -17.86 -13.70 7.38
CA LEU A 29 -17.45 -15.09 7.54
C LEU A 29 -17.07 -15.33 9.00
N PHE A 30 -17.80 -16.22 9.68
CA PHE A 30 -17.45 -16.66 11.02
C PHE A 30 -16.63 -17.94 10.96
N GLU A 31 -15.52 -17.96 11.69
CA GLU A 31 -14.65 -19.12 11.79
C GLU A 31 -14.26 -19.38 13.26
N ARG A 32 -14.07 -20.65 13.61
CA ARG A 32 -13.54 -21.02 14.93
C ARG A 32 -12.05 -20.69 14.98
N LEU A 33 -11.59 -20.13 16.11
CA LEU A 33 -10.18 -19.81 16.31
C LEU A 33 -9.24 -21.02 16.05
N ALA A 34 -9.67 -22.23 16.43
CA ALA A 34 -8.90 -23.45 16.22
C ALA A 34 -8.63 -23.77 14.73
N THR A 35 -9.54 -23.41 13.82
CA THR A 35 -9.33 -23.61 12.37
C THR A 35 -8.62 -22.42 11.71
N ALA A 36 -8.64 -21.25 12.37
CA ALA A 36 -7.99 -20.03 11.89
C ALA A 36 -6.48 -19.95 12.22
N ILE A 37 -5.93 -20.85 13.03
CA ILE A 37 -4.51 -20.81 13.45
C ILE A 37 -3.53 -20.69 12.27
N PRO A 38 -3.66 -21.47 11.17
CA PRO A 38 -2.76 -21.34 10.01
C PRO A 38 -2.78 -19.94 9.39
N LEU A 39 -3.94 -19.28 9.35
CA LEU A 39 -4.05 -17.89 8.88
C LEU A 39 -3.34 -16.92 9.83
N LEU A 40 -3.46 -17.12 11.15
CA LEU A 40 -2.80 -16.27 12.13
C LEU A 40 -1.27 -16.41 12.06
N ASP A 41 -0.76 -17.63 11.87
CA ASP A 41 0.67 -17.88 11.68
C ASP A 41 1.16 -17.27 10.38
N LEU A 42 0.37 -17.32 9.31
CA LEU A 42 0.67 -16.62 8.08
C LEU A 42 0.77 -15.10 8.29
N ILE A 43 -0.19 -14.49 9.00
CA ILE A 43 -0.16 -13.04 9.29
C ILE A 43 1.10 -12.68 10.11
N ARG A 44 1.49 -13.54 11.07
CA ARG A 44 2.75 -13.37 11.82
C ARG A 44 3.96 -13.44 10.89
N GLN A 45 4.02 -14.43 10.01
CA GLN A 45 5.09 -14.58 9.03
C GLN A 45 5.19 -13.36 8.09
N VAL A 46 4.07 -12.85 7.58
CA VAL A 46 4.05 -11.65 6.72
C VAL A 46 4.64 -10.45 7.48
N ARG A 47 4.26 -10.27 8.75
CA ARG A 47 4.82 -9.21 9.61
C ARG A 47 6.32 -9.38 9.85
N ASP A 48 6.80 -10.59 10.10
CA ASP A 48 8.20 -10.83 10.44
C ASP A 48 9.11 -10.77 9.20
N THR A 49 8.65 -11.30 8.07
CA THR A 49 9.42 -11.39 6.82
C THR A 49 9.25 -10.16 5.92
N GLN A 50 8.23 -9.35 6.17
CA GLN A 50 7.82 -8.22 5.32
C GLN A 50 7.48 -8.64 3.88
N GLN A 51 7.20 -9.93 3.66
CA GLN A 51 6.77 -10.45 2.36
C GLN A 51 5.24 -10.58 2.36
N PRO A 52 4.53 -9.90 1.44
CA PRO A 52 3.08 -10.02 1.35
C PRO A 52 2.68 -11.42 0.86
N VAL A 53 1.52 -11.89 1.30
CA VAL A 53 0.95 -13.17 0.85
C VAL A 53 -0.48 -13.00 0.37
N THR A 54 -0.84 -13.71 -0.69
CA THR A 54 -2.17 -13.73 -1.31
C THR A 54 -2.88 -15.04 -0.96
N ILE A 55 -4.06 -14.93 -0.37
CA ILE A 55 -4.93 -16.04 -0.03
C ILE A 55 -6.27 -15.94 -0.77
N ALA A 56 -6.85 -17.06 -1.14
CA ALA A 56 -8.25 -17.16 -1.55
C ALA A 56 -9.02 -18.00 -0.55
N THR A 57 -10.10 -17.45 0.01
CA THR A 57 -10.98 -18.15 0.94
C THR A 57 -12.32 -18.44 0.27
N LEU A 58 -12.73 -19.71 0.20
CA LEU A 58 -14.02 -20.11 -0.31
C LEU A 58 -15.12 -19.64 0.66
N ILE A 59 -16.04 -18.80 0.21
CA ILE A 59 -17.12 -18.23 1.05
C ILE A 59 -18.51 -18.73 0.65
N ARG A 60 -18.69 -19.20 -0.59
CA ARG A 60 -19.90 -19.90 -1.04
C ARG A 60 -19.56 -20.98 -2.05
N SER A 61 -20.31 -22.09 -2.00
CA SER A 61 -20.29 -23.13 -3.02
C SER A 61 -21.70 -23.66 -3.18
N ASP A 62 -22.32 -23.38 -4.33
CA ASP A 62 -23.66 -23.88 -4.66
C ASP A 62 -23.53 -25.28 -5.24
N SER A 63 -23.40 -26.29 -4.38
CA SER A 63 -23.51 -27.69 -4.80
C SER A 63 -24.40 -28.48 -3.85
N PRO A 64 -25.73 -28.55 -4.11
CA PRO A 64 -26.66 -29.26 -3.25
C PRO A 64 -26.44 -30.78 -3.20
N LYS A 65 -25.63 -31.35 -4.12
CA LYS A 65 -25.48 -32.81 -4.30
C LYS A 65 -24.04 -33.32 -4.34
N ILE A 66 -23.03 -32.45 -4.40
CA ILE A 66 -21.63 -32.87 -4.29
C ILE A 66 -21.15 -32.49 -2.89
N LYS A 67 -21.24 -33.42 -1.93
CA LYS A 67 -20.51 -33.32 -0.66
C LYS A 67 -19.03 -33.54 -0.96
N VAL A 68 -18.34 -32.50 -1.38
CA VAL A 68 -16.87 -32.49 -1.50
C VAL A 68 -16.30 -32.35 -0.08
N PRO A 69 -15.53 -33.30 0.45
CA PRO A 69 -14.95 -33.18 1.78
C PRO A 69 -13.98 -31.98 1.91
N GLU A 70 -13.37 -31.58 0.78
CA GLU A 70 -12.26 -30.62 0.67
C GLU A 70 -12.66 -29.18 0.32
N MET A 71 -13.81 -28.97 -0.35
CA MET A 71 -14.33 -27.63 -0.69
C MET A 71 -15.48 -27.25 0.25
N LYS A 72 -15.15 -27.03 1.52
CA LYS A 72 -16.07 -26.47 2.49
C LYS A 72 -15.90 -24.95 2.52
N VAL A 73 -16.98 -24.23 2.79
CA VAL A 73 -16.87 -22.80 3.12
C VAL A 73 -15.84 -22.64 4.24
N GLY A 74 -14.88 -21.73 4.04
CA GLY A 74 -13.69 -21.56 4.88
C GLY A 74 -12.41 -22.19 4.34
N THR A 75 -12.47 -23.04 3.29
CA THR A 75 -11.27 -23.58 2.63
C THR A 75 -10.40 -22.43 2.10
N ARG A 76 -9.09 -22.49 2.38
CA ARG A 76 -8.10 -21.48 1.97
C ARG A 76 -7.09 -22.05 1.00
N ILE A 77 -6.74 -21.25 0.00
CA ILE A 77 -5.67 -21.53 -0.96
C ILE A 77 -4.62 -20.42 -0.81
N TYR A 78 -3.36 -20.79 -0.62
CA TYR A 78 -2.22 -19.88 -0.58
C TYR A 78 -1.67 -19.72 -1.99
N LEU A 79 -2.04 -18.62 -2.66
CA LEU A 79 -1.84 -18.51 -4.11
C LEU A 79 -0.38 -18.28 -4.50
N ASP A 80 0.45 -17.71 -3.63
CA ASP A 80 1.86 -17.45 -3.96
C ASP A 80 2.69 -18.73 -4.13
N GLU A 81 2.25 -19.85 -3.53
CA GLU A 81 2.84 -21.17 -3.79
C GLU A 81 2.64 -21.62 -5.24
N TYR A 82 1.63 -21.08 -5.93
CA TYR A 82 1.25 -21.46 -7.29
C TYR A 82 1.59 -20.39 -8.35
N LEU A 83 2.18 -19.26 -7.95
CA LEU A 83 2.63 -18.22 -8.89
C LEU A 83 3.88 -18.62 -9.67
N LYS A 84 4.62 -19.65 -9.23
CA LYS A 84 5.78 -20.19 -9.95
C LYS A 84 5.31 -21.21 -11.02
N PRO A 85 5.76 -21.10 -12.29
CA PRO A 85 5.35 -22.02 -13.36
C PRO A 85 5.60 -23.50 -13.05
N GLU A 86 6.70 -23.80 -12.37
CA GLU A 86 7.09 -25.15 -11.96
C GLU A 86 6.11 -25.75 -10.93
N SER A 87 5.60 -24.92 -10.02
CA SER A 87 4.69 -25.35 -8.96
C SER A 87 3.30 -25.73 -9.49
N LEU A 88 2.80 -25.04 -10.52
CA LEU A 88 1.57 -25.46 -11.21
C LEU A 88 1.77 -26.80 -11.94
N ALA A 89 2.90 -26.97 -12.64
CA ALA A 89 3.24 -28.22 -13.32
C ALA A 89 3.31 -29.41 -12.35
N ASP A 90 3.88 -29.21 -11.16
CA ASP A 90 3.94 -30.24 -10.10
C ASP A 90 2.54 -30.65 -9.60
N VAL A 91 1.59 -29.71 -9.54
CA VAL A 91 0.19 -30.03 -9.17
C VAL A 91 -0.46 -30.86 -10.28
N TYR A 92 -0.28 -30.48 -11.55
CA TYR A 92 -0.78 -31.26 -12.69
C TYR A 92 -0.14 -32.66 -12.75
N LEU A 93 1.14 -32.80 -12.40
CA LEU A 93 1.84 -34.09 -12.33
C LEU A 93 1.33 -34.96 -11.18
N LYS A 94 1.12 -34.39 -9.98
CA LYS A 94 0.51 -35.11 -8.84
C LYS A 94 -0.90 -35.61 -9.16
N ARG A 95 -1.69 -34.82 -9.88
CA ARG A 95 -3.01 -35.22 -10.41
C ARG A 95 -2.90 -36.45 -11.31
N ASN A 96 -1.99 -36.45 -12.27
CA ASN A 96 -1.85 -37.57 -13.21
C ASN A 96 -1.41 -38.88 -12.53
N MET A 97 -0.70 -38.81 -11.40
CA MET A 97 -0.31 -39.98 -10.60
C MET A 97 -1.41 -40.47 -9.63
N ALA A 98 -2.34 -39.60 -9.22
CA ALA A 98 -3.44 -39.93 -8.33
C ALA A 98 -4.62 -40.54 -9.12
N SER A 99 -4.43 -41.72 -9.72
CA SER A 99 -5.46 -42.40 -10.52
C SER A 99 -6.61 -43.04 -9.73
N ASN A 100 -6.84 -42.65 -8.46
CA ASN A 100 -7.95 -43.19 -7.67
C ASN A 100 -8.54 -42.12 -6.74
N SER A 101 -9.84 -41.85 -6.97
CA SER A 101 -10.81 -41.03 -6.22
C SER A 101 -10.84 -39.51 -6.47
N ASN A 102 -11.95 -39.06 -7.09
CA ASN A 102 -12.47 -37.68 -7.20
C ASN A 102 -11.92 -36.69 -8.26
N THR A 103 -11.79 -37.12 -9.51
CA THR A 103 -11.38 -36.29 -10.68
C THR A 103 -12.10 -34.93 -10.81
N VAL A 104 -13.43 -34.91 -10.59
CA VAL A 104 -14.26 -33.70 -10.72
C VAL A 104 -13.90 -32.63 -9.67
N ILE A 105 -13.45 -33.04 -8.48
CA ILE A 105 -13.11 -32.12 -7.38
C ILE A 105 -11.78 -31.45 -7.65
N ASP A 106 -10.79 -32.24 -8.07
CA ASP A 106 -9.49 -31.74 -8.48
C ASP A 106 -9.64 -30.76 -9.66
N ASP A 107 -10.55 -31.03 -10.59
CA ASP A 107 -10.86 -30.15 -11.72
C ASP A 107 -11.37 -28.77 -11.29
N VAL A 108 -12.35 -28.72 -10.37
CA VAL A 108 -12.89 -27.45 -9.87
C VAL A 108 -11.82 -26.68 -9.10
N LEU A 109 -11.05 -27.36 -8.24
CA LEU A 109 -10.01 -26.73 -7.44
C LEU A 109 -8.85 -26.22 -8.31
N LEU A 110 -8.39 -27.01 -9.28
CA LEU A 110 -7.34 -26.60 -10.23
C LEU A 110 -7.76 -25.41 -11.06
N ASN A 111 -8.99 -25.42 -11.58
CA ASN A 111 -9.54 -24.29 -12.34
C ASN A 111 -9.63 -23.03 -11.46
N ALA A 112 -10.03 -23.18 -10.20
CA ALA A 112 -10.02 -22.07 -9.25
C ALA A 112 -8.61 -21.54 -8.99
N ILE A 113 -7.63 -22.41 -8.70
CA ILE A 113 -6.22 -22.01 -8.50
C ILE A 113 -5.69 -21.27 -9.73
N GLU A 114 -5.92 -21.81 -10.94
CA GLU A 114 -5.43 -21.21 -12.18
C GLU A 114 -6.05 -19.82 -12.43
N LYS A 115 -7.38 -19.69 -12.28
CA LYS A 115 -8.07 -18.41 -12.47
C LYS A 115 -7.68 -17.38 -11.39
N LEU A 116 -7.62 -17.80 -10.12
CA LEU A 116 -7.34 -16.91 -9.00
C LEU A 116 -5.87 -16.48 -8.93
N SER A 117 -4.92 -17.37 -9.24
CA SER A 117 -3.48 -17.03 -9.27
C SER A 117 -3.12 -16.03 -10.37
N LYS A 118 -3.85 -16.04 -11.50
CA LYS A 118 -3.68 -15.07 -12.59
C LYS A 118 -4.38 -13.73 -12.32
N HIS A 119 -5.19 -13.65 -11.27
CA HIS A 119 -5.94 -12.44 -10.94
C HIS A 119 -5.01 -11.31 -10.51
N LYS A 120 -5.20 -10.12 -11.07
CA LYS A 120 -4.47 -8.91 -10.67
C LYS A 120 -5.39 -8.01 -9.86
N PHE A 121 -5.00 -7.72 -8.63
CA PHE A 121 -5.71 -6.75 -7.81
C PHE A 121 -5.76 -5.39 -8.49
N HIS A 122 -6.95 -4.80 -8.57
CA HIS A 122 -7.16 -3.57 -9.34
C HIS A 122 -6.95 -2.30 -8.52
N LYS A 123 -7.10 -2.33 -7.18
CA LYS A 123 -6.95 -1.17 -6.28
C LYS A 123 -6.93 -1.49 -4.79
N LYS A 124 -7.54 -2.60 -4.37
CA LYS A 124 -7.69 -2.99 -2.96
C LYS A 124 -6.93 -4.27 -2.69
N ASN A 125 -6.57 -4.49 -1.44
CA ASN A 125 -5.95 -5.73 -0.98
C ASN A 125 -6.98 -6.85 -0.76
N ALA A 126 -8.24 -6.65 -1.13
CA ALA A 126 -9.29 -7.65 -1.00
C ALA A 126 -10.33 -7.49 -2.11
N GLU A 127 -10.68 -8.59 -2.76
CA GLU A 127 -11.67 -8.64 -3.84
C GLU A 127 -12.53 -9.88 -3.72
N TYR A 128 -13.79 -9.74 -4.14
CA TYR A 128 -14.74 -10.83 -4.21
C TYR A 128 -14.78 -11.35 -5.64
N ILE A 129 -14.59 -12.66 -5.81
CA ILE A 129 -14.51 -13.30 -7.11
C ILE A 129 -15.52 -14.44 -7.17
N LYS A 130 -16.40 -14.38 -8.16
CA LYS A 130 -17.35 -15.44 -8.49
C LYS A 130 -16.80 -16.23 -9.68
N LEU A 131 -16.64 -17.53 -9.49
CA LEU A 131 -16.19 -18.46 -10.52
C LEU A 131 -17.34 -19.40 -10.88
N THR A 132 -17.66 -19.43 -12.17
CA THR A 132 -18.55 -20.43 -12.77
C THR A 132 -17.71 -21.44 -13.53
N GLY A 133 -18.07 -22.72 -13.36
CA GLY A 133 -17.47 -23.84 -14.08
C GLY A 133 -18.57 -24.70 -14.71
N GLU A 134 -18.30 -25.18 -15.93
CA GLU A 134 -19.04 -26.27 -16.55
C GLU A 134 -18.36 -27.58 -16.16
N LEU A 135 -19.12 -28.50 -15.55
CA LEU A 135 -18.65 -29.82 -15.20
C LEU A 135 -19.35 -30.81 -16.12
N GLU A 136 -18.62 -31.39 -17.08
CA GLU A 136 -19.09 -32.53 -17.88
C GLU A 136 -19.21 -33.78 -17.00
N LEU A 137 -20.34 -33.92 -16.32
CA LEU A 137 -20.68 -35.16 -15.62
C LEU A 137 -21.33 -36.11 -16.63
N GLN A 138 -20.61 -37.19 -16.99
CA GLN A 138 -21.03 -38.20 -17.98
C GLN A 138 -22.37 -38.92 -17.70
N ALA A 139 -23.12 -38.57 -16.65
CA ALA A 139 -24.36 -39.24 -16.28
C ALA A 139 -25.58 -38.33 -16.01
N THR A 140 -25.45 -37.01 -15.93
CA THR A 140 -26.61 -36.10 -15.81
C THR A 140 -26.20 -34.74 -16.37
N GLY A 141 -26.93 -34.25 -17.37
CA GLY A 141 -26.57 -33.09 -18.21
C GLY A 141 -26.06 -31.84 -17.47
N ASP A 142 -25.39 -30.97 -18.24
CA ASP A 142 -24.67 -29.78 -17.80
C ASP A 142 -25.26 -29.15 -16.54
N ARG A 143 -24.52 -29.27 -15.44
CA ARG A 143 -24.79 -28.50 -14.22
C ARG A 143 -23.68 -27.50 -14.06
N GLN A 144 -24.03 -26.22 -14.17
CA GLN A 144 -23.13 -25.15 -13.78
C GLN A 144 -22.91 -25.21 -12.27
N HIS A 145 -21.65 -25.23 -11.87
CA HIS A 145 -21.24 -25.07 -10.48
C HIS A 145 -20.76 -23.64 -10.27
N GLU A 146 -21.19 -23.05 -9.17
CA GLU A 146 -20.82 -21.69 -8.79
C GLU A 146 -20.08 -21.70 -7.47
N THR A 147 -18.90 -21.07 -7.46
CA THR A 147 -18.12 -20.81 -6.25
C THR A 147 -17.84 -19.33 -6.11
N GLU A 148 -17.79 -18.90 -4.87
CA GLU A 148 -17.49 -17.52 -4.53
C GLU A 148 -16.32 -17.49 -3.56
N TRP A 149 -15.34 -16.67 -3.89
CA TRP A 149 -14.06 -16.59 -3.23
C TRP A 149 -13.80 -15.16 -2.75
N LEU A 150 -13.30 -15.05 -1.53
CA LEU A 150 -12.68 -13.85 -1.02
C LEU A 150 -11.18 -13.95 -1.27
N LEU A 151 -10.70 -13.18 -2.25
CA LEU A 151 -9.28 -13.04 -2.55
C LEU A 151 -8.71 -11.90 -1.70
N GLN A 152 -7.67 -12.17 -0.91
CA GLN A 152 -7.04 -11.20 -0.02
C GLN A 152 -5.53 -11.22 -0.14
N ARG A 153 -4.93 -10.05 -0.29
CA ARG A 153 -3.50 -9.81 -0.15
C ARG A 153 -3.22 -9.31 1.26
N ILE A 154 -2.61 -10.16 2.07
CA ILE A 154 -2.12 -9.81 3.40
C ILE A 154 -0.80 -9.07 3.20
N CYS A 155 -0.82 -7.76 3.42
CA CYS A 155 0.37 -6.91 3.33
C CYS A 155 1.02 -6.73 4.71
N PRO A 156 2.35 -6.57 4.78
CA PRO A 156 3.02 -6.21 6.03
C PRO A 156 2.70 -4.76 6.44
N GLN A 157 3.13 -4.40 7.64
CA GLN A 157 3.08 -3.02 8.12
C GLN A 157 3.86 -2.08 7.19
N ASN A 158 3.40 -0.85 7.04
CA ASN A 158 4.18 0.19 6.39
C ASN A 158 5.46 0.45 7.19
N ARG A 159 6.61 0.55 6.51
CA ARG A 159 7.90 0.80 7.15
C ARG A 159 8.24 2.29 7.12
N LEU A 160 8.63 2.85 8.26
CA LEU A 160 9.20 4.19 8.37
C LEU A 160 10.64 4.09 8.90
N LEU A 161 11.58 4.58 8.10
CA LEU A 161 12.96 4.79 8.50
C LEU A 161 13.19 6.29 8.75
N ILE A 162 13.57 6.64 9.97
CA ILE A 162 13.89 8.02 10.35
C ILE A 162 15.40 8.16 10.52
N CYS A 163 16.03 8.91 9.62
CA CYS A 163 17.43 9.27 9.66
C CYS A 163 17.60 10.57 10.46
N GLY A 164 17.85 10.42 11.75
CA GLY A 164 17.91 11.47 12.74
C GLY A 164 17.16 11.07 14.00
N ALA A 165 17.68 11.47 15.16
CA ALA A 165 17.06 11.20 16.45
C ALA A 165 16.83 12.50 17.25
N GLY A 166 16.42 13.59 16.59
CA GLY A 166 16.03 14.85 17.26
C GLY A 166 14.80 14.70 18.17
N ASN A 167 14.43 15.76 18.90
CA ASN A 167 13.21 15.74 19.74
C ASN A 167 11.93 15.80 18.89
N ASP A 168 12.02 16.40 17.70
CA ASP A 168 10.97 16.47 16.70
C ASP A 168 10.59 15.11 16.09
N VAL A 169 11.45 14.10 16.27
CA VAL A 169 11.19 12.71 15.84
C VAL A 169 10.20 11.99 16.76
N ILE A 170 10.12 12.37 18.05
CA ILE A 170 9.25 11.69 19.04
C ILE A 170 7.76 11.70 18.64
N PRO A 171 7.15 12.85 18.27
CA PRO A 171 5.76 12.85 17.84
C PRO A 171 5.56 12.12 16.51
N LEU A 172 6.55 12.15 15.60
CA LEU A 172 6.48 11.40 14.33
C LEU A 172 6.45 9.88 14.59
N VAL A 173 7.31 9.38 15.47
CA VAL A 173 7.28 7.97 15.92
C VAL A 173 5.91 7.64 16.50
N THR A 174 5.39 8.47 17.41
CA THR A 174 4.09 8.25 18.05
C THR A 174 2.95 8.16 17.02
N MET A 175 2.87 9.10 16.08
CA MET A 175 1.83 9.11 15.04
C MET A 175 1.94 7.94 14.07
N ALA A 176 3.16 7.52 13.73
CA ALA A 176 3.38 6.34 12.90
C ALA A 176 2.95 5.05 13.62
N LYS A 177 3.28 4.91 14.91
CA LYS A 177 2.87 3.75 15.73
C LYS A 177 1.36 3.69 15.96
N LEU A 178 0.69 4.84 16.11
CA LEU A 178 -0.78 4.90 16.16
C LEU A 178 -1.45 4.36 14.89
N GLN A 179 -0.76 4.37 13.75
CA GLN A 179 -1.22 3.83 12.48
C GLN A 179 -0.71 2.42 12.20
N ASP A 180 -0.10 1.75 13.19
CA ASP A 180 0.49 0.42 13.08
C ASP A 180 1.66 0.32 12.07
N TRP A 181 2.47 1.39 11.95
CA TRP A 181 3.68 1.33 11.13
C TRP A 181 4.84 0.68 11.89
N HIS A 182 5.75 0.04 11.16
CA HIS A 182 7.03 -0.43 11.67
C HIS A 182 8.07 0.71 11.57
N VAL A 183 8.52 1.22 12.71
CA VAL A 183 9.36 2.42 12.81
C VAL A 183 10.77 2.08 13.27
N THR A 184 11.76 2.42 12.44
CA THR A 184 13.18 2.35 12.79
C THR A 184 13.76 3.77 12.86
N VAL A 185 14.37 4.12 13.99
CA VAL A 185 15.08 5.39 14.18
C VAL A 185 16.58 5.14 14.14
N ILE A 186 17.32 5.89 13.34
CA ILE A 186 18.78 5.82 13.27
C ILE A 186 19.41 7.20 13.47
N ASP A 187 20.56 7.27 14.12
CA ASP A 187 21.41 8.48 14.19
C ASP A 187 22.87 8.03 14.35
N SER A 188 23.85 8.81 13.90
CA SER A 188 25.25 8.47 14.14
C SER A 188 25.74 8.84 15.54
N ARG A 189 24.94 9.60 16.30
CA ARG A 189 25.28 10.06 17.64
C ARG A 189 24.62 9.15 18.69
N PRO A 190 25.41 8.36 19.45
CA PRO A 190 24.86 7.35 20.36
C PRO A 190 23.99 7.93 21.47
N GLN A 191 24.27 9.16 21.91
CA GLN A 191 23.48 9.85 22.93
C GLN A 191 22.06 10.21 22.45
N TYR A 192 21.85 10.32 21.14
CA TYR A 192 20.53 10.55 20.57
C TYR A 192 19.80 9.24 20.27
N ALA A 193 20.46 8.27 19.63
CA ALA A 193 19.87 6.99 19.24
C ALA A 193 19.72 5.99 20.41
N THR A 194 18.88 6.34 21.40
CA THR A 194 18.65 5.51 22.58
C THR A 194 17.21 4.99 22.66
N ARG A 195 17.07 3.73 23.09
CA ARG A 195 15.76 3.08 23.28
C ARG A 195 14.87 3.83 24.27
N LEU A 196 15.46 4.45 25.29
CA LEU A 196 14.74 5.22 26.31
C LEU A 196 13.97 6.41 25.71
N ARG A 197 14.56 7.10 24.72
CA ARG A 197 13.92 8.26 24.06
C ARG A 197 12.82 7.85 23.09
N PHE A 198 12.94 6.68 22.47
CA PHE A 198 12.00 6.18 21.46
C PHE A 198 11.49 4.78 21.84
N SER A 199 10.81 4.70 22.99
CA SER A 199 10.28 3.45 23.54
C SER A 199 9.21 2.79 22.66
N GLN A 200 8.48 3.60 21.88
CA GLN A 200 7.43 3.14 20.96
C GLN A 200 7.96 2.64 19.62
N ALA A 201 9.18 3.05 19.19
CA ALA A 201 9.74 2.59 17.93
C ALA A 201 9.90 1.05 17.93
N ASP A 202 10.03 0.42 16.78
CA ASP A 202 10.33 -1.01 16.71
C ASP A 202 11.85 -1.25 16.83
N SER A 203 12.65 -0.31 16.29
CA SER A 203 14.11 -0.35 16.41
C SER A 203 14.72 1.04 16.56
N VAL A 204 15.81 1.13 17.34
CA VAL A 204 16.61 2.35 17.51
C VAL A 204 18.07 1.97 17.41
N LEU A 205 18.78 2.51 16.42
CA LEU A 205 20.15 2.09 16.09
C LEU A 205 21.09 3.29 16.04
N CYS A 206 22.23 3.18 16.71
CA CYS A 206 23.35 4.07 16.45
C CYS A 206 24.04 3.58 15.16
N LEU A 207 23.80 4.24 14.03
CA LEU A 207 24.32 3.83 12.74
C LEU A 207 25.45 4.77 12.28
N ALA A 208 26.62 4.22 12.01
CA ALA A 208 27.75 4.97 11.47
C ALA A 208 27.43 5.52 10.06
N LEU A 209 28.02 6.66 9.68
CA LEU A 209 27.68 7.35 8.43
C LEU A 209 28.17 6.62 7.18
N ASP A 210 29.21 5.81 7.32
CA ASP A 210 29.84 4.98 6.30
C ASP A 210 29.17 3.60 6.14
N ASP A 211 28.31 3.19 7.07
CA ASP A 211 27.51 1.95 6.94
C ASP A 211 26.31 2.16 6.00
N SER A 212 26.59 2.19 4.70
CA SER A 212 25.59 2.30 3.63
C SER A 212 24.81 1.00 3.43
N GLU A 213 25.43 -0.17 3.67
CA GLU A 213 24.78 -1.46 3.50
C GLU A 213 23.58 -1.61 4.43
N THR A 214 23.76 -1.33 5.72
CA THR A 214 22.66 -1.38 6.69
C THR A 214 21.61 -0.32 6.40
N LEU A 215 22.01 0.90 6.01
CA LEU A 215 21.07 1.95 5.60
C LEU A 215 20.17 1.47 4.45
N LEU A 216 20.76 0.85 3.42
CA LEU A 216 20.04 0.38 2.25
C LEU A 216 19.06 -0.75 2.62
N LYS A 217 19.47 -1.72 3.45
CA LYS A 217 18.58 -2.79 3.97
C LYS A 217 17.40 -2.23 4.77
N LEU A 218 17.65 -1.21 5.61
CA LEU A 218 16.60 -0.57 6.39
C LEU A 218 15.65 0.26 5.51
N SER A 219 16.14 0.84 4.42
CA SER A 219 15.34 1.66 3.50
C SER A 219 14.45 0.85 2.55
N THR A 220 14.69 -0.45 2.38
CA THR A 220 13.98 -1.30 1.42
C THR A 220 12.46 -1.28 1.63
N GLY A 221 11.71 -0.74 0.67
CA GLY A 221 10.26 -0.59 0.74
C GLY A 221 9.77 0.40 1.81
N ALA A 222 10.65 1.18 2.45
CA ALA A 222 10.27 2.11 3.50
C ALA A 222 9.88 3.50 2.96
N ALA A 223 9.14 4.26 3.77
CA ALA A 223 9.18 5.72 3.73
C ALA A 223 10.38 6.19 4.56
N VAL A 224 11.22 7.04 3.99
CA VAL A 224 12.44 7.54 4.63
C VAL A 224 12.30 9.02 4.93
N ALA A 225 12.51 9.41 6.18
CA ALA A 225 12.59 10.81 6.61
C ALA A 225 14.02 11.14 7.05
N VAL A 226 14.66 12.08 6.36
CA VAL A 226 15.97 12.61 6.72
C VAL A 226 15.79 13.90 7.50
N MET A 227 16.07 13.85 8.79
CA MET A 227 15.76 14.91 9.75
C MET A 227 16.74 14.95 10.94
N SER A 228 18.04 14.79 10.67
CA SER A 228 19.06 14.76 11.73
C SER A 228 19.41 16.13 12.31
N HIS A 229 18.94 17.20 11.65
CA HIS A 229 19.35 18.60 11.82
C HIS A 229 20.84 18.89 11.55
N SER A 230 21.65 17.88 11.21
CA SER A 230 23.06 18.00 10.90
C SER A 230 23.30 17.95 9.39
N LEU A 231 23.87 19.02 8.82
CA LEU A 231 24.21 19.07 7.39
C LEU A 231 25.12 17.89 6.98
N THR A 232 26.10 17.55 7.81
CA THR A 232 27.03 16.45 7.53
C THR A 232 26.34 15.10 7.47
N GLN A 233 25.47 14.80 8.45
CA GLN A 233 24.73 13.53 8.47
C GLN A 233 23.69 13.48 7.35
N ASP A 234 22.90 14.54 7.18
CA ASP A 234 21.90 14.64 6.13
C ASP A 234 22.55 14.44 4.76
N ARG A 235 23.69 15.07 4.48
CA ARG A 235 24.45 14.90 3.24
C ARG A 235 24.88 13.46 3.00
N ALA A 236 25.47 12.81 4.01
CA ALA A 236 25.95 11.44 3.90
C ALA A 236 24.82 10.45 3.64
N ARG A 237 23.70 10.57 4.36
CA ARG A 237 22.53 9.70 4.18
C ARG A 237 21.83 9.96 2.85
N LEU A 238 21.63 11.23 2.52
CA LEU A 238 20.95 11.64 1.29
C LEU A 238 21.75 11.23 0.05
N ALA A 239 23.09 11.30 0.07
CA ALA A 239 23.92 10.85 -1.05
C ALA A 239 23.64 9.38 -1.41
N VAL A 240 23.68 8.48 -0.42
CA VAL A 240 23.41 7.06 -0.61
C VAL A 240 21.98 6.82 -1.08
N LEU A 241 21.00 7.48 -0.45
CA LEU A 241 19.58 7.29 -0.78
C LEU A 241 19.27 7.79 -2.19
N LEU A 242 19.77 8.96 -2.59
CA LEU A 242 19.52 9.50 -3.94
C LEU A 242 20.06 8.58 -5.04
N GLU A 243 21.21 7.96 -4.82
CA GLU A 243 21.79 6.97 -5.75
C GLU A 243 20.97 5.67 -5.83
N HIS A 244 20.29 5.28 -4.75
CA HIS A 244 19.55 4.02 -4.63
C HIS A 244 18.04 4.23 -4.60
N SER A 245 17.52 5.06 -5.51
CA SER A 245 16.12 5.48 -5.53
C SER A 245 15.09 4.33 -5.69
N ALA A 246 15.53 3.13 -6.08
CA ALA A 246 14.69 1.93 -6.17
C ALA A 246 14.44 1.26 -4.82
N HIS A 247 15.23 1.59 -3.78
CA HIS A 247 15.12 0.92 -2.49
C HIS A 247 13.95 1.43 -1.65
N TYR A 248 13.48 2.67 -1.76
CA TYR A 248 12.41 3.21 -0.91
C TYR A 248 11.17 3.62 -1.71
N HIS A 249 10.02 3.71 -1.02
CA HIS A 249 8.76 4.20 -1.59
C HIS A 249 8.62 5.72 -1.48
N TYR A 250 9.22 6.33 -0.46
CA TYR A 250 9.17 7.76 -0.20
C TYR A 250 10.49 8.23 0.39
N LEU A 251 10.95 9.42 0.01
CA LEU A 251 12.09 10.08 0.62
C LEU A 251 11.75 11.55 0.88
N GLY A 252 11.86 11.96 2.13
CA GLY A 252 11.62 13.32 2.56
C GLY A 252 12.81 13.92 3.30
N GLN A 253 13.13 15.18 3.02
CA GLN A 253 14.19 15.92 3.71
C GLN A 253 13.59 17.06 4.53
N LEU A 254 13.86 17.06 5.83
CA LEU A 254 13.49 18.16 6.70
C LEU A 254 14.38 19.38 6.43
N GLY A 255 13.74 20.54 6.44
CA GLY A 255 14.40 21.84 6.35
C GLY A 255 13.81 22.74 5.26
N PRO A 256 14.23 24.02 5.23
CA PRO A 256 13.83 24.94 4.19
C PRO A 256 14.42 24.53 2.82
N ARG A 257 13.75 24.92 1.73
CA ARG A 257 14.12 24.53 0.35
C ARG A 257 15.59 24.76 0.03
N TYR A 258 16.11 25.96 0.34
CA TYR A 258 17.50 26.33 0.03
C TYR A 258 18.53 25.40 0.68
N ARG A 259 18.22 24.83 1.86
CA ARG A 259 19.11 23.90 2.56
C ARG A 259 19.24 22.60 1.78
N THR A 260 18.11 22.05 1.33
CA THR A 260 18.09 20.81 0.55
C THR A 260 18.68 21.00 -0.84
N GLU A 261 18.42 22.13 -1.51
CA GLU A 261 19.02 22.45 -2.81
C GLU A 261 20.54 22.55 -2.70
N ARG A 262 21.06 23.14 -1.61
CA ARG A 262 22.50 23.14 -1.32
C ARG A 262 23.04 21.73 -1.13
N LEU A 263 22.36 20.86 -0.38
CA LEU A 263 22.77 19.46 -0.19
C LEU A 263 22.82 18.72 -1.52
N ILE A 264 21.78 18.83 -2.35
CA ILE A 264 21.72 18.19 -3.67
C ILE A 264 22.89 18.65 -4.54
N ARG A 265 23.20 19.96 -4.55
CA ARG A 265 24.32 20.51 -5.30
C ARG A 265 25.66 19.92 -4.83
N GLU A 266 25.94 19.98 -3.52
CA GLU A 266 27.20 19.44 -2.95
C GLU A 266 27.34 17.92 -3.22
N ILE A 267 26.26 17.16 -3.11
CA ILE A 267 26.26 15.71 -3.43
C ILE A 267 26.56 15.51 -4.92
N SER A 268 25.91 16.28 -5.79
CA SER A 268 26.10 16.18 -7.24
C SER A 268 27.51 16.55 -7.67
N GLU A 269 28.13 17.56 -7.05
CA GLU A 269 29.52 17.98 -7.32
C GLU A 269 30.56 16.92 -6.93
N THR A 270 30.26 16.11 -5.91
CA THR A 270 31.16 15.05 -5.41
C THR A 270 30.88 13.67 -6.00
N SER A 271 29.76 13.50 -6.71
CA SER A 271 29.39 12.23 -7.32
C SER A 271 30.19 11.96 -8.59
N ALA A 272 30.72 10.74 -8.73
CA ALA A 272 31.41 10.30 -9.94
C ALA A 272 30.47 10.21 -11.16
N ASN A 273 29.17 10.00 -10.93
CA ASN A 273 28.16 9.97 -11.97
C ASN A 273 26.87 10.64 -11.50
N PRO A 274 26.75 11.98 -11.63
CA PRO A 274 25.60 12.72 -11.11
C PRO A 274 24.24 12.29 -11.71
N HIS A 275 24.24 11.68 -12.91
CA HIS A 275 23.01 11.23 -13.55
C HIS A 275 22.28 10.13 -12.77
N ILE A 276 23.00 9.32 -11.98
CA ILE A 276 22.39 8.26 -11.15
C ILE A 276 21.46 8.85 -10.07
N LEU A 277 21.68 10.11 -9.69
CA LEU A 277 20.90 10.79 -8.65
C LEU A 277 19.55 11.30 -9.16
N ALA A 278 19.35 11.38 -10.48
CA ALA A 278 18.21 12.07 -11.08
C ALA A 278 16.85 11.51 -10.62
N ASP A 279 16.72 10.17 -10.57
CA ASP A 279 15.50 9.52 -10.11
C ASP A 279 15.27 9.73 -8.62
N GLY A 280 16.34 9.70 -7.80
CA GLY A 280 16.27 10.00 -6.37
C GLY A 280 15.81 11.42 -6.11
N ILE A 281 16.38 12.40 -6.84
CA ILE A 281 16.03 13.82 -6.73
C ILE A 281 14.57 14.04 -7.13
N ARG A 282 14.09 13.38 -8.19
CA ARG A 282 12.69 13.46 -8.63
C ARG A 282 11.72 12.94 -7.56
N LYS A 283 12.11 11.92 -6.79
CA LYS A 283 11.30 11.34 -5.70
C LYS A 283 11.45 12.09 -4.36
N LEU A 284 12.37 13.05 -4.25
CA LEU A 284 12.67 13.72 -2.99
C LEU A 284 11.62 14.79 -2.66
N HIS A 285 11.04 14.71 -1.46
CA HIS A 285 10.11 15.69 -0.93
C HIS A 285 10.82 16.68 -0.01
N TYR A 286 10.93 17.95 -0.43
CA TYR A 286 11.52 19.01 0.36
C TYR A 286 10.84 20.38 0.11
N PRO A 287 10.37 21.10 1.16
CA PRO A 287 10.33 20.68 2.56
C PRO A 287 9.46 19.43 2.74
N ILE A 288 9.88 18.54 3.64
CA ILE A 288 9.13 17.33 3.98
C ILE A 288 7.74 17.69 4.53
N GLY A 289 6.73 16.89 4.16
CA GLY A 289 5.35 17.05 4.63
C GLY A 289 4.49 18.02 3.82
N TYR A 290 3.17 17.98 4.07
CA TYR A 290 2.21 18.92 3.48
C TYR A 290 2.11 20.23 4.25
N LYS A 291 1.76 21.33 3.57
CA LYS A 291 1.49 22.62 4.21
C LYS A 291 0.10 22.62 4.87
N LEU A 292 0.01 22.01 6.05
CA LEU A 292 -1.24 21.93 6.84
C LEU A 292 -1.42 23.11 7.81
N GLY A 293 -0.40 23.95 7.97
CA GLY A 293 -0.33 24.97 9.01
C GLY A 293 0.08 24.39 10.38
N GLY A 294 -0.03 25.21 11.42
CA GLY A 294 0.43 24.88 12.77
C GLY A 294 1.93 25.09 12.99
N GLU A 295 2.31 25.14 14.26
CA GLU A 295 3.70 25.29 14.71
C GLU A 295 4.07 24.14 15.66
N GLY A 296 5.37 23.87 15.78
CA GLY A 296 5.89 22.83 16.66
C GLY A 296 6.02 21.44 16.02
N PRO A 297 6.67 20.51 16.74
CA PRO A 297 7.03 19.20 16.20
C PRO A 297 5.83 18.27 15.99
N GLU A 298 4.73 18.41 16.74
CA GLU A 298 3.51 17.63 16.56
C GLU A 298 2.78 17.98 15.26
N ALA A 299 2.68 19.29 14.94
CA ALA A 299 2.08 19.76 13.69
C ALA A 299 2.92 19.31 12.48
N LEU A 300 4.25 19.39 12.61
CA LEU A 300 5.18 18.87 11.61
C LEU A 300 5.04 17.35 11.42
N ALA A 301 4.94 16.59 12.50
CA ALA A 301 4.74 15.14 12.43
C ALA A 301 3.45 14.77 11.67
N LEU A 302 2.34 15.47 11.93
CA LEU A 302 1.08 15.27 11.20
C LEU A 302 1.25 15.58 9.71
N SER A 303 1.90 16.68 9.40
CA SER A 303 2.23 17.09 8.02
C SER A 303 3.05 16.04 7.27
N ILE A 304 4.07 15.47 7.92
CA ILE A 304 4.92 14.40 7.37
C ILE A 304 4.10 13.13 7.15
N MET A 305 3.35 12.67 8.16
CA MET A 305 2.55 11.45 8.09
C MET A 305 1.48 11.53 6.99
N ALA A 306 0.82 12.69 6.83
CA ALA A 306 -0.16 12.91 5.78
C ALA A 306 0.47 12.79 4.38
N GLN A 307 1.66 13.35 4.17
CA GLN A 307 2.35 13.26 2.89
C GLN A 307 2.85 11.84 2.60
N MET A 308 3.47 11.16 3.58
CA MET A 308 3.91 9.78 3.42
C MET A 308 2.74 8.85 3.10
N SER A 309 1.62 9.00 3.82
CA SER A 309 0.42 8.18 3.60
C SER A 309 -0.13 8.37 2.19
N ALA A 310 -0.22 9.60 1.70
CA ALA A 310 -0.68 9.87 0.34
C ALA A 310 0.22 9.18 -0.70
N VAL A 311 1.53 9.31 -0.58
CA VAL A 311 2.49 8.72 -1.53
C VAL A 311 2.45 7.19 -1.51
N ILE A 312 2.43 6.57 -0.33
CA ILE A 312 2.35 5.11 -0.17
C ILE A 312 1.07 4.55 -0.82
N HIS A 313 -0.06 5.26 -0.72
CA HIS A 313 -1.32 4.84 -1.31
C HIS A 313 -1.49 5.27 -2.77
N GLY A 314 -0.40 5.66 -3.45
CA GLY A 314 -0.42 5.98 -4.89
C GLY A 314 -1.10 7.30 -5.24
N HIS A 315 -1.34 8.17 -4.26
CA HIS A 315 -1.79 9.53 -4.52
C HIS A 315 -0.59 10.42 -4.82
N ALA A 316 -0.65 11.16 -5.93
CA ALA A 316 0.33 12.18 -6.23
C ALA A 316 0.33 13.22 -5.09
N PRO A 317 1.51 13.62 -4.57
CA PRO A 317 1.57 14.59 -3.51
C PRO A 317 1.05 15.92 -4.05
N GLN A 318 -0.15 16.31 -3.62
CA GLN A 318 -0.69 17.60 -3.99
C GLN A 318 0.15 18.66 -3.30
N THR A 319 0.82 19.49 -4.09
CA THR A 319 1.39 20.72 -3.53
C THR A 319 0.19 21.60 -3.20
N ILE A 320 -0.21 21.63 -1.92
CA ILE A 320 -1.18 22.61 -1.43
C ILE A 320 -0.46 23.96 -1.47
N LEU A 321 -0.44 24.58 -2.65
CA LEU A 321 -0.04 25.97 -2.80
C LEU A 321 -1.19 26.83 -2.24
N PRO A 322 -0.88 27.94 -1.55
CA PRO A 322 -1.89 28.95 -1.27
C PRO A 322 -2.53 29.40 -2.59
N ASN A 323 -3.86 29.54 -2.60
CA ASN A 323 -4.67 30.04 -3.72
C ASN A 323 -4.35 31.51 -4.07
N SER A 324 -3.13 31.79 -4.51
CA SER A 324 -2.72 33.10 -5.00
C SER A 324 -1.73 32.95 -6.15
N GLN A 325 -2.10 32.19 -7.19
CA GLN A 325 -1.48 32.29 -8.52
C GLN A 325 -2.19 31.54 -9.67
N TYR A 326 -3.43 31.05 -9.48
CA TYR A 326 -4.29 30.67 -10.61
C TYR A 326 -5.19 31.84 -10.99
N ASN A 327 -4.60 32.84 -11.63
CA ASN A 327 -5.27 33.77 -12.53
C ASN A 327 -4.17 34.53 -13.28
N LEU A 328 -3.70 33.94 -14.38
CA LEU A 328 -3.23 34.61 -15.59
C LEU A 328 -2.76 33.53 -16.56
N GLN A 329 -3.31 33.59 -17.78
CA GLN A 329 -3.00 32.78 -18.97
C GLN A 329 -3.79 31.48 -19.22
N THR A 330 -5.11 31.62 -19.35
CA THR A 330 -5.86 30.95 -20.43
C THR A 330 -6.90 31.93 -20.99
N SER A 331 -6.43 32.89 -21.77
CA SER A 331 -7.26 33.68 -22.69
C SER A 331 -6.38 34.43 -23.69
N VAL A 332 -5.69 33.68 -24.56
CA VAL A 332 -5.19 34.22 -25.84
C VAL A 332 -5.46 33.16 -26.90
N GLN A 333 -6.72 33.05 -27.32
CA GLN A 333 -7.12 32.63 -28.66
C GLN A 333 -8.64 32.74 -28.84
N SER A 334 -9.10 33.96 -28.97
CA SER A 334 -10.26 34.34 -29.80
C SER A 334 -10.36 35.86 -29.79
N ASP A 335 -10.76 36.43 -30.92
CA ASP A 335 -11.04 37.86 -31.13
C ASP A 335 -9.85 38.72 -31.57
N VAL A 336 -9.21 38.27 -32.65
CA VAL A 336 -8.76 39.20 -33.69
C VAL A 336 -10.01 39.74 -34.39
N ASN A 337 -10.34 41.00 -34.11
CA ASN A 337 -11.09 41.98 -34.93
C ASN A 337 -12.07 42.77 -34.06
N ASN A 338 -11.72 43.99 -33.65
CA ASN A 338 -12.35 45.21 -34.18
C ASN A 338 -11.99 46.48 -33.40
N TYR A 339 -11.90 47.58 -34.15
CA TYR A 339 -11.90 49.01 -33.78
C TYR A 339 -10.60 49.69 -33.32
N LYS A 340 -9.87 50.16 -34.34
CA LYS A 340 -9.46 51.55 -34.60
C LYS A 340 -9.86 52.63 -33.57
N ASN A 341 -8.87 53.52 -33.37
CA ASN A 341 -8.96 54.98 -33.14
C ASN A 341 -9.59 55.47 -31.83
N ASP A 342 -8.80 56.14 -30.97
CA ASP A 342 -8.80 57.60 -30.89
C ASP A 342 -7.74 58.16 -29.91
N TYR A 343 -6.94 59.09 -30.43
CA TYR A 343 -6.35 60.32 -29.87
C TYR A 343 -5.97 60.49 -28.37
N ALA A 344 -4.67 60.80 -28.17
CA ALA A 344 -4.09 62.04 -27.64
C ALA A 344 -4.15 62.45 -26.14
N HIS A 345 -3.01 63.07 -25.73
CA HIS A 345 -2.72 63.92 -24.55
C HIS A 345 -2.54 63.19 -23.20
N ASP A 346 -1.50 63.40 -22.39
CA ASP A 346 -0.35 64.32 -22.33
C ASP A 346 0.84 63.62 -21.66
#